data_AF-A0A2D4VH15-F1
#
_entry.id   AF-A0A2D4VH15-F1
#
_cell.length_a   1.000
_cell.length_b   1.000
_cell.length_c   1.000
_cell.angle_alpha   90.00
_cell.angle_beta   90.00
_cell.angle_gamma   90.00
#
_symmetry.space_group_name_H-M   'P 1'
#
loop_
_entity.id
_entity.type
_entity.pdbx_description
1 polymer ?
#
loop_
_entity_poly.entity_id
_entity_poly.type
_entity_poly.pdbx_seq_one_letter_code
_entity_poly.pdbx_strand_id
1 'polypeptide(L)'
;MGPAGLSSEPVWEEGDRVAAQPDALVTEPEKDDRQRLLKPPLARPDRANAAPMRVEAPADVPVDAPADMPADQSVEKPADAAFLCLDAPKGMTVPVPAPFDRWMVRVCSAQGQALVPVMGVVWVAHGSSEAVSILALPPGQAPKPASDGFDPRYAYRFTGFVGQKVEGERRKGAAALLAQASGKAKAPPADEIWQLDAVSNIDATRYNIFFYLEGGEPTHMIACLNQCRAALFLDVLRGREANAAPAAGSLRR
;
A
#
# COMPACT_ATOMS: atom_id res chain seq x y z
N MET A 1 15.85 10.82 -47.34
CA MET A 1 15.93 9.76 -46.31
C MET A 1 16.76 10.30 -45.16
N GLY A 2 16.13 10.67 -44.04
CA GLY A 2 16.81 11.11 -42.82
C GLY A 2 16.11 10.44 -41.63
N PRO A 3 16.84 9.88 -40.65
CA PRO A 3 16.22 9.14 -39.56
C PRO A 3 15.61 10.07 -38.51
N ALA A 4 14.44 9.65 -38.03
CA ALA A 4 13.65 10.27 -36.98
C ALA A 4 14.37 10.22 -35.62
N GLY A 5 14.14 11.28 -34.83
CA GLY A 5 14.81 11.57 -33.57
C GLY A 5 14.50 10.59 -32.44
N LEU A 6 15.51 10.40 -31.61
CA LEU A 6 15.42 9.79 -30.29
C LEU A 6 14.84 10.84 -29.33
N SER A 7 13.75 10.49 -28.66
CA SER A 7 13.20 11.26 -27.53
C SER A 7 14.20 11.19 -26.37
N SER A 8 14.68 12.34 -25.92
CA SER A 8 15.47 12.50 -24.70
C SER A 8 14.55 12.41 -23.48
N GLU A 9 14.76 11.41 -22.62
CA GLU A 9 14.16 11.34 -21.29
C GLU A 9 14.73 12.46 -20.39
N PRO A 10 13.95 13.01 -19.43
CA PRO A 10 14.45 14.05 -18.55
C PRO A 10 15.44 13.46 -17.53
N VAL A 11 16.72 13.66 -17.80
CA VAL A 11 17.84 13.49 -16.88
C VAL A 11 17.87 14.68 -15.94
N TRP A 12 17.96 14.45 -14.63
CA TRP A 12 18.19 15.49 -13.65
C TRP A 12 19.51 16.24 -13.95
N GLU A 13 19.45 17.55 -14.19
CA GLU A 13 20.62 18.42 -14.31
C GLU A 13 20.92 19.17 -13.00
N GLU A 14 22.20 19.40 -12.77
CA GLU A 14 22.77 20.02 -11.58
C GLU A 14 22.46 21.52 -11.55
N GLY A 15 21.56 21.97 -10.65
CA GLY A 15 21.22 23.39 -10.54
C GLY A 15 19.94 23.74 -9.75
N ASP A 16 19.06 22.77 -9.48
CA ASP A 16 17.86 23.01 -8.66
C ASP A 16 18.23 23.19 -7.19
N ARG A 17 18.51 24.45 -6.83
CA ARG A 17 18.82 24.88 -5.47
C ARG A 17 17.65 24.58 -4.55
N VAL A 18 17.95 23.83 -3.49
CA VAL A 18 17.09 23.72 -2.30
C VAL A 18 16.99 25.12 -1.68
N ALA A 19 15.88 25.81 -1.92
CA ALA A 19 15.53 27.01 -1.18
C ALA A 19 15.03 26.61 0.22
N ALA A 20 15.60 27.28 1.23
CA ALA A 20 15.34 27.08 2.65
C ALA A 20 13.95 27.62 3.10
N GLN A 21 13.47 26.98 4.17
CA GLN A 21 12.34 27.20 5.12
C GLN A 21 12.04 28.65 5.61
N PRO A 22 11.08 28.89 6.55
CA PRO A 22 9.84 28.17 6.98
C PRO A 22 8.61 29.11 7.12
N ASP A 23 7.40 28.55 7.31
CA ASP A 23 6.40 29.02 8.28
C ASP A 23 5.07 28.27 8.10
N ALA A 24 4.67 27.48 9.10
CA ALA A 24 3.28 27.32 9.52
C ALA A 24 3.25 26.36 10.72
N LEU A 25 3.21 27.00 11.89
CA LEU A 25 2.83 26.41 13.16
C LEU A 25 1.47 25.71 13.06
N VAL A 26 1.38 24.63 13.80
CA VAL A 26 0.17 23.88 14.16
C VAL A 26 -0.95 24.83 14.60
N THR A 27 -2.11 24.73 13.96
CA THR A 27 -3.40 25.13 14.56
C THR A 27 -4.31 23.91 14.60
N GLU A 28 -4.80 23.62 15.80
CA GLU A 28 -5.71 22.52 16.13
C GLU A 28 -7.01 22.55 15.30
N PRO A 29 -7.63 21.40 14.98
CA PRO A 29 -8.96 21.40 14.40
C PRO A 29 -10.05 21.57 15.47
N GLU A 30 -10.81 22.65 15.29
CA GLU A 30 -12.08 23.00 15.93
C GLU A 30 -13.09 21.84 15.86
N LYS A 31 -13.74 21.55 17.00
CA LYS A 31 -14.86 20.59 17.13
C LYS A 31 -16.07 21.11 16.35
N ASP A 32 -16.51 20.39 15.32
CA ASP A 32 -17.82 20.62 14.68
C ASP A 32 -18.80 19.46 14.99
N ASP A 33 -19.89 19.85 15.65
CA ASP A 33 -21.01 19.06 16.14
C ASP A 33 -21.94 18.61 14.99
N ARG A 34 -21.64 17.47 14.36
CA ARG A 34 -22.56 16.83 13.40
C ARG A 34 -22.78 15.33 13.59
N GLN A 35 -22.83 14.87 14.85
CA GLN A 35 -23.46 13.61 15.20
C GLN A 35 -24.92 13.82 15.62
N ARG A 36 -25.86 13.85 14.67
CA ARG A 36 -27.26 13.51 14.92
C ARG A 36 -27.89 12.81 13.72
N LEU A 37 -28.60 11.72 14.02
CA LEU A 37 -29.49 10.91 13.18
C LEU A 37 -28.71 9.87 12.34
N LEU A 38 -28.80 8.56 12.59
CA LEU A 38 -30.01 7.73 12.69
C LEU A 38 -29.76 6.49 13.57
N LYS A 39 -30.70 6.18 14.47
CA LYS A 39 -30.77 4.88 15.16
C LYS A 39 -31.52 3.87 14.27
N PRO A 40 -31.06 2.61 14.11
CA PRO A 40 -31.89 1.53 13.55
C PRO A 40 -32.91 1.04 14.58
N PRO A 41 -34.16 0.68 14.19
CA PRO A 41 -35.12 0.11 15.14
C PRO A 41 -34.80 -1.36 15.43
N LEU A 42 -34.92 -1.70 16.71
CA LEU A 42 -34.84 -3.05 17.28
C LEU A 42 -36.01 -3.92 16.77
N ALA A 43 -35.69 -5.10 16.26
CA ALA A 43 -36.65 -6.17 16.01
C ALA A 43 -37.19 -6.75 17.33
N ARG A 44 -38.49 -7.05 17.39
CA ARG A 44 -39.14 -7.86 18.45
C ARG A 44 -39.47 -9.25 17.88
N PRO A 45 -39.32 -10.34 18.65
CA PRO A 45 -39.83 -11.66 18.29
C PRO A 45 -41.17 -11.99 18.99
N ASP A 46 -41.71 -13.13 18.58
CA ASP A 46 -42.83 -13.95 19.12
C ASP A 46 -44.27 -13.57 18.72
N ARG A 47 -45.24 -14.48 18.50
CA ARG A 47 -45.39 -15.94 18.27
C ARG A 47 -46.92 -16.16 18.30
N ALA A 48 -47.52 -16.99 17.43
CA ALA A 48 -48.62 -17.93 17.75
C ALA A 48 -49.39 -18.46 16.52
N ASN A 49 -49.76 -19.73 16.64
CA ASN A 49 -50.37 -20.65 15.68
C ASN A 49 -51.83 -20.35 15.29
N ALA A 50 -52.23 -20.83 14.10
CA ALA A 50 -53.43 -21.67 13.93
C ALA A 50 -53.42 -22.38 12.55
N ALA A 51 -53.42 -23.72 12.57
CA ALA A 51 -53.87 -24.61 11.49
C ALA A 51 -55.21 -25.26 11.96
N PRO A 52 -55.93 -26.15 11.23
CA PRO A 52 -55.65 -26.75 9.91
C PRO A 52 -56.89 -26.85 8.98
N MET A 53 -56.72 -27.24 7.71
CA MET A 53 -57.68 -28.14 7.03
C MET A 53 -56.96 -28.94 5.93
N ARG A 54 -57.45 -30.16 5.75
CA ARG A 54 -56.87 -31.37 5.17
C ARG A 54 -57.70 -31.75 3.96
N VAL A 55 -57.07 -32.15 2.85
CA VAL A 55 -57.69 -33.02 1.82
C VAL A 55 -56.60 -33.98 1.31
N GLU A 56 -56.92 -35.27 1.30
CA GLU A 56 -56.08 -36.42 0.95
C GLU A 56 -56.02 -36.67 -0.58
N ALA A 57 -54.80 -36.98 -1.09
CA ALA A 57 -54.36 -38.11 -1.95
C ALA A 57 -55.19 -38.60 -3.18
N PRO A 58 -54.62 -39.28 -4.22
CA PRO A 58 -53.48 -40.23 -4.10
C PRO A 58 -52.49 -40.45 -5.29
N ALA A 59 -51.43 -41.21 -4.95
CA ALA A 59 -50.68 -42.25 -5.70
C ALA A 59 -49.60 -41.93 -6.77
N ASP A 60 -48.35 -42.28 -6.39
CA ASP A 60 -47.31 -43.08 -7.08
C ASP A 60 -46.88 -42.81 -8.54
N VAL A 61 -45.63 -42.32 -8.72
CA VAL A 61 -44.56 -42.95 -9.56
C VAL A 61 -43.17 -42.46 -9.10
N PRO A 62 -42.17 -43.33 -8.85
CA PRO A 62 -40.77 -42.93 -8.69
C PRO A 62 -40.13 -42.77 -10.08
N VAL A 63 -39.62 -41.57 -10.41
CA VAL A 63 -38.90 -41.33 -11.66
C VAL A 63 -37.53 -40.73 -11.36
N ASP A 64 -36.55 -41.35 -12.02
CA ASP A 64 -35.11 -41.23 -11.85
C ASP A 64 -34.56 -39.81 -11.71
N ALA A 65 -33.62 -39.67 -10.77
CA ALA A 65 -32.73 -38.54 -10.66
C ALA A 65 -31.83 -38.43 -11.90
N PRO A 66 -31.76 -37.28 -12.59
CA PRO A 66 -30.66 -36.99 -13.49
C PRO A 66 -29.43 -36.62 -12.67
N ALA A 67 -28.35 -37.33 -12.96
CA ALA A 67 -26.96 -37.12 -12.57
C ALA A 67 -26.62 -35.74 -11.99
N ASP A 68 -25.95 -35.81 -10.83
CA ASP A 68 -25.10 -34.76 -10.27
C ASP A 68 -24.47 -33.90 -11.37
N MET A 69 -24.92 -32.64 -11.44
CA MET A 69 -24.07 -31.59 -11.97
C MET A 69 -22.79 -31.60 -11.14
N PRO A 70 -21.59 -31.62 -11.74
CA PRO A 70 -20.41 -31.27 -10.97
C PRO A 70 -20.62 -29.83 -10.54
N ALA A 71 -20.90 -29.65 -9.24
CA ALA A 71 -20.72 -28.37 -8.59
C ALA A 71 -19.34 -27.88 -9.03
N ASP A 72 -19.35 -26.74 -9.73
CA ASP A 72 -18.16 -25.97 -10.02
C ASP A 72 -17.48 -25.77 -8.67
N GLN A 73 -16.50 -26.61 -8.37
CA GLN A 73 -15.66 -26.47 -7.21
C GLN A 73 -14.87 -25.22 -7.52
N SER A 74 -15.46 -24.08 -7.16
CA SER A 74 -14.75 -22.84 -6.93
C SER A 74 -13.69 -23.21 -5.92
N VAL A 75 -12.51 -23.56 -6.43
CA VAL A 75 -11.29 -23.65 -5.64
C VAL A 75 -11.17 -22.27 -5.06
N GLU A 76 -11.59 -22.11 -3.79
CA GLU A 76 -11.37 -20.90 -3.03
C GLU A 76 -9.86 -20.65 -3.11
N LYS A 77 -9.50 -19.70 -3.97
CA LYS A 77 -8.10 -19.35 -4.16
C LYS A 77 -7.59 -18.86 -2.81
N PRO A 78 -6.36 -19.25 -2.42
CA PRO A 78 -5.78 -18.78 -1.17
C PRO A 78 -5.86 -17.25 -1.12
N ALA A 79 -6.43 -16.70 -0.05
CA ALA A 79 -6.54 -15.24 0.13
C ALA A 79 -5.18 -14.54 -0.01
N ASP A 80 -4.10 -15.25 0.31
CA ASP A 80 -2.71 -14.80 0.20
C ASP A 80 -2.27 -14.52 -1.24
N ALA A 81 -2.80 -15.27 -2.23
CA ALA A 81 -2.49 -15.05 -3.64
C ALA A 81 -3.11 -13.74 -4.16
N ALA A 82 -4.35 -13.45 -3.74
CA ALA A 82 -5.00 -12.19 -4.04
C ALA A 82 -4.31 -11.00 -3.34
N PHE A 83 -3.89 -11.19 -2.08
CA PHE A 83 -3.17 -10.17 -1.31
C PHE A 83 -1.82 -9.81 -1.94
N LEU A 84 -1.03 -10.80 -2.38
CA LEU A 84 0.27 -10.57 -3.05
C LEU A 84 0.14 -10.16 -4.53
N CYS A 85 -1.08 -9.85 -4.98
CA CYS A 85 -1.41 -9.56 -6.38
C CYS A 85 -0.98 -10.65 -7.38
N LEU A 86 -0.88 -11.93 -6.96
CA LEU A 86 -0.45 -13.03 -7.86
C LEU A 86 -1.52 -13.35 -8.91
N ASP A 87 -2.79 -13.09 -8.58
CA ASP A 87 -3.94 -13.26 -9.47
C ASP A 87 -4.31 -11.99 -10.26
N ALA A 88 -3.48 -10.95 -10.20
CA ALA A 88 -3.80 -9.70 -10.89
C ALA A 88 -3.90 -9.93 -12.41
N PRO A 89 -4.85 -9.25 -13.10
CA PRO A 89 -4.94 -9.35 -14.55
C PRO A 89 -3.62 -8.98 -15.23
N LYS A 90 -3.32 -9.62 -16.37
CA LYS A 90 -2.08 -9.37 -17.11
C LYS A 90 -1.91 -7.87 -17.39
N GLY A 91 -0.74 -7.33 -17.04
CA GLY A 91 -0.40 -5.92 -17.22
C GLY A 91 -0.90 -4.98 -16.11
N MET A 92 -1.59 -5.48 -15.08
CA MET A 92 -2.02 -4.68 -13.92
C MET A 92 -0.99 -4.63 -12.79
N THR A 93 0.12 -5.34 -12.94
CA THR A 93 1.18 -5.43 -11.93
C THR A 93 2.55 -5.49 -12.56
N VAL A 94 3.53 -4.87 -11.91
CA VAL A 94 4.96 -4.96 -12.25
C VAL A 94 5.75 -5.49 -11.06
N PRO A 95 6.61 -6.52 -11.23
CA PRO A 95 7.35 -7.11 -10.11
C PRO A 95 8.30 -6.08 -9.47
N VAL A 96 8.48 -6.19 -8.15
CA VAL A 96 9.53 -5.43 -7.45
C VAL A 96 10.89 -5.98 -7.90
N PRO A 97 11.83 -5.15 -8.35
CA PRO A 97 13.11 -5.63 -8.85
C PRO A 97 14.04 -6.02 -7.71
N ALA A 98 14.97 -6.95 -7.97
CA ALA A 98 16.10 -7.19 -7.08
C ALA A 98 16.99 -5.93 -6.96
N PRO A 99 17.63 -5.69 -5.80
CA PRO A 99 17.54 -6.48 -4.56
C PRO A 99 16.34 -6.11 -3.66
N PHE A 100 15.45 -5.21 -4.10
CA PHE A 100 14.39 -4.63 -3.27
C PHE A 100 13.30 -5.64 -2.87
N ASP A 101 13.11 -6.67 -3.68
CA ASP A 101 12.22 -7.81 -3.42
C ASP A 101 12.60 -8.61 -2.16
N ARG A 102 13.83 -8.42 -1.64
CA ARG A 102 14.25 -8.97 -0.35
C ARG A 102 13.75 -8.18 0.86
N TRP A 103 13.38 -6.91 0.68
CA TRP A 103 13.04 -6.01 1.78
C TRP A 103 11.58 -5.62 1.78
N MET A 104 10.91 -5.73 0.63
CA MET A 104 9.51 -5.40 0.49
C MET A 104 8.81 -6.21 -0.59
N VAL A 105 7.48 -6.24 -0.49
CA VAL A 105 6.59 -6.82 -1.47
C VAL A 105 5.53 -5.82 -1.87
N ARG A 106 4.98 -6.02 -3.07
CA ARG A 106 3.79 -5.31 -3.54
C ARG A 106 2.56 -6.14 -3.18
N VAL A 107 1.57 -5.48 -2.57
CA VAL A 107 0.29 -6.10 -2.20
C VAL A 107 -0.88 -5.38 -2.85
N CYS A 108 -2.01 -6.08 -2.98
CA CYS A 108 -3.26 -5.57 -3.52
C CYS A 108 -4.28 -5.47 -2.38
N SER A 109 -4.70 -4.25 -2.08
CA SER A 109 -5.67 -3.95 -1.02
C SER A 109 -6.92 -3.29 -1.59
N ALA A 110 -7.99 -3.21 -0.80
CA ALA A 110 -9.21 -2.50 -1.18
C ALA A 110 -8.99 -1.00 -1.51
N GLN A 111 -7.84 -0.42 -1.14
CA GLN A 111 -7.48 0.98 -1.42
C GLN A 111 -6.54 1.12 -2.62
N GLY A 112 -6.13 0.02 -3.25
CA GLY A 112 -5.11 0.00 -4.29
C GLY A 112 -3.91 -0.87 -3.94
N GLN A 113 -2.88 -0.80 -4.77
CA GLN A 113 -1.61 -1.43 -4.51
C GLN A 113 -0.81 -0.66 -3.46
N ALA A 114 -0.06 -1.40 -2.67
CA ALA A 114 0.85 -0.85 -1.68
C ALA A 114 2.20 -1.57 -1.72
N LEU A 115 3.26 -0.86 -1.34
CA LEU A 115 4.54 -1.46 -0.96
C LEU A 115 4.53 -1.62 0.56
N VAL A 116 4.85 -2.84 0.99
CA VAL A 116 4.89 -3.22 2.41
C VAL A 116 6.19 -3.98 2.69
N PRO A 117 6.72 -3.95 3.92
CA PRO A 117 7.88 -4.76 4.28
C PRO A 117 7.61 -6.25 4.07
N VAL A 118 8.68 -7.02 3.85
CA VAL A 118 8.62 -8.49 3.93
C VAL A 118 8.23 -8.96 5.34
N MET A 119 7.76 -10.21 5.45
CA MET A 119 7.37 -10.80 6.74
C MET A 119 8.49 -10.72 7.79
N GLY A 120 8.11 -10.40 9.03
CA GLY A 120 9.04 -10.25 10.17
C GLY A 120 9.72 -8.88 10.27
N VAL A 121 9.38 -7.96 9.36
CA VAL A 121 9.83 -6.57 9.34
C VAL A 121 8.63 -5.64 9.43
N VAL A 122 8.77 -4.51 10.13
CA VAL A 122 7.77 -3.44 10.17
C VAL A 122 8.47 -2.13 9.87
N TRP A 123 7.85 -1.29 9.03
CA TRP A 123 8.26 0.10 8.87
C TRP A 123 7.39 0.96 9.75
N VAL A 124 8.02 1.79 10.59
CA VAL A 124 7.29 2.75 11.43
C VAL A 124 7.74 4.16 11.08
N ALA A 125 6.83 5.13 11.22
CA ALA A 125 7.23 6.53 11.13
C ALA A 125 8.26 6.83 12.22
N HIS A 126 9.35 7.52 11.87
CA HIS A 126 10.43 7.77 12.81
C HIS A 126 9.94 8.49 14.07
N GLY A 127 10.33 8.00 15.24
CA GLY A 127 9.86 8.53 16.53
C GLY A 127 8.39 8.20 16.87
N SER A 128 7.76 7.31 16.11
CA SER A 128 6.39 6.82 16.33
C SER A 128 6.38 5.30 16.43
N SER A 129 5.25 4.76 16.87
CA SER A 129 4.93 3.33 16.79
C SER A 129 4.03 3.00 15.59
N GLU A 130 3.61 4.00 14.82
CA GLU A 130 2.66 3.83 13.72
C GLU A 130 3.31 3.10 12.54
N ALA A 131 2.79 1.93 12.20
CA ALA A 131 3.22 1.17 11.05
C ALA A 131 2.79 1.83 9.73
N VAL A 132 3.70 1.86 8.76
CA VAL A 132 3.53 2.56 7.49
C VAL A 132 3.59 1.59 6.32
N SER A 133 2.72 1.83 5.33
CA SER A 133 2.81 1.27 3.98
C SER A 133 2.84 2.40 2.96
N ILE A 134 3.47 2.17 1.81
CA ILE A 134 3.53 3.19 0.73
C ILE A 134 2.48 2.82 -0.32
N LEU A 135 1.37 3.55 -0.35
CA LEU A 135 0.28 3.33 -1.29
C LEU A 135 0.64 3.87 -2.68
N ALA A 136 0.18 3.19 -3.73
CA ALA A 136 0.21 3.71 -5.10
C ALA A 136 -0.74 4.91 -5.26
N LEU A 137 -1.74 5.05 -4.40
CA LEU A 137 -2.56 6.25 -4.32
C LEU A 137 -1.73 7.38 -3.66
N PRO A 138 -1.51 8.52 -4.34
CA PRO A 138 -0.75 9.62 -3.77
C PRO A 138 -1.41 10.23 -2.52
N PRO A 139 -0.63 10.75 -1.57
CA PRO A 139 -1.17 11.46 -0.41
C PRO A 139 -2.09 12.61 -0.82
N GLY A 140 -3.13 12.84 -0.03
CA GLY A 140 -4.15 13.86 -0.31
C GLY A 140 -5.23 13.42 -1.30
N GLN A 141 -5.12 12.23 -1.91
CA GLN A 141 -6.18 11.64 -2.71
C GLN A 141 -7.03 10.66 -1.89
N ALA A 142 -8.34 10.66 -2.14
CA ALA A 142 -9.26 9.71 -1.54
C ALA A 142 -9.51 8.52 -2.49
N PRO A 143 -9.44 7.27 -1.99
CA PRO A 143 -9.78 6.11 -2.81
C PRO A 143 -11.28 6.14 -3.16
N LYS A 144 -11.60 5.89 -4.42
CA LYS A 144 -12.98 5.65 -4.85
C LYS A 144 -13.43 4.25 -4.41
N PRO A 145 -14.69 4.08 -3.99
CA PRO A 145 -15.22 2.75 -3.68
C PRO A 145 -15.28 1.87 -4.93
N ALA A 146 -15.27 0.56 -4.72
CA ALA A 146 -15.48 -0.40 -5.82
C ALA A 146 -16.88 -0.25 -6.43
N SER A 147 -16.99 -0.41 -7.74
CA SER A 147 -18.24 -0.42 -8.50
C SER A 147 -18.13 -1.32 -9.73
N ASP A 148 -19.22 -1.53 -10.45
CA ASP A 148 -19.17 -2.26 -11.72
C ASP A 148 -18.16 -1.61 -12.67
N GLY A 149 -17.17 -2.39 -13.11
CA GLY A 149 -16.08 -1.92 -13.96
C GLY A 149 -14.96 -1.13 -13.26
N PHE A 150 -15.04 -0.93 -11.93
CA PHE A 150 -14.01 -0.25 -11.15
C PHE A 150 -13.57 -1.09 -9.96
N ASP A 151 -12.37 -1.64 -10.06
CA ASP A 151 -11.69 -2.31 -8.95
C ASP A 151 -10.53 -1.45 -8.44
N PRO A 152 -10.64 -0.84 -7.24
CA PRO A 152 -9.61 0.00 -6.67
C PRO A 152 -8.24 -0.69 -6.61
N ARG A 153 -8.21 -2.02 -6.39
CA ARG A 153 -6.97 -2.83 -6.29
C ARG A 153 -6.08 -2.68 -7.51
N TYR A 154 -6.68 -2.51 -8.68
CA TYR A 154 -5.98 -2.40 -9.95
C TYR A 154 -6.06 -0.99 -10.54
N ALA A 155 -7.02 -0.17 -10.11
CA ALA A 155 -7.17 1.21 -10.54
C ALA A 155 -6.12 2.15 -9.92
N TYR A 156 -5.68 1.87 -8.69
CA TYR A 156 -4.58 2.59 -8.04
C TYR A 156 -3.38 1.65 -7.94
N ARG A 157 -2.43 1.76 -8.86
CA ARG A 157 -1.36 0.77 -9.02
C ARG A 157 0.00 1.37 -9.35
N PHE A 158 1.05 0.63 -9.06
CA PHE A 158 2.38 0.95 -9.57
C PHE A 158 2.52 0.44 -11.00
N THR A 159 3.07 1.30 -11.87
CA THR A 159 3.30 0.99 -13.30
C THR A 159 4.76 0.76 -13.63
N GLY A 160 5.67 1.16 -12.74
CA GLY A 160 7.10 0.97 -12.95
C GLY A 160 7.90 1.04 -11.66
N PHE A 161 8.99 0.29 -11.66
CA PHE A 161 10.01 0.27 -10.62
C PHE A 161 11.38 0.38 -11.26
N VAL A 162 12.19 1.36 -10.85
CA VAL A 162 13.58 1.51 -11.30
C VAL A 162 14.48 1.58 -10.08
N GLY A 163 15.27 0.54 -9.89
CA GLY A 163 16.13 0.36 -8.73
C GLY A 163 17.60 0.55 -9.06
N GLN A 164 18.36 1.20 -8.17
CA GLN A 164 19.80 1.40 -8.34
C GLN A 164 20.52 1.52 -6.99
N LYS A 165 21.79 1.09 -6.97
CA LYS A 165 22.70 1.44 -5.88
C LYS A 165 23.08 2.91 -5.99
N VAL A 166 23.11 3.61 -4.88
CA VAL A 166 23.42 5.03 -4.81
C VAL A 166 24.91 5.20 -4.52
N GLU A 167 25.62 5.83 -5.45
CA GLU A 167 27.07 6.01 -5.41
C GLU A 167 27.48 7.46 -5.69
N GLY A 168 28.77 7.78 -5.51
CA GLY A 168 29.33 9.10 -5.81
C GLY A 168 28.64 10.27 -5.10
N GLU A 169 28.40 11.36 -5.83
CA GLU A 169 27.73 12.55 -5.29
C GLU A 169 26.29 12.28 -4.85
N ARG A 170 25.57 11.39 -5.55
CA ARG A 170 24.20 11.01 -5.14
C ARG A 170 24.20 10.35 -3.77
N ARG A 171 25.25 9.58 -3.44
CA ARG A 171 25.40 8.98 -2.11
C ARG A 171 25.59 10.03 -1.03
N LYS A 172 26.37 11.07 -1.30
CA LYS A 172 26.54 12.20 -0.36
C LYS A 172 25.21 12.94 -0.14
N GLY A 173 24.46 13.18 -1.21
CA GLY A 173 23.13 13.79 -1.13
C GLY A 173 22.14 12.96 -0.31
N ALA A 174 22.08 11.65 -0.56
CA ALA A 174 21.23 10.75 0.21
C ALA A 174 21.64 10.67 1.70
N ALA A 175 22.95 10.69 2.00
CA ALA A 175 23.44 10.75 3.37
C ALA A 175 23.10 12.09 4.06
N ALA A 176 23.17 13.21 3.34
CA ALA A 176 22.75 14.51 3.86
C ALA A 176 21.24 14.54 4.15
N LEU A 177 20.43 13.95 3.27
CA LEU A 177 18.99 13.78 3.50
C LEU A 177 18.71 12.97 4.78
N LEU A 178 19.46 11.89 5.01
CA LEU A 178 19.36 11.11 6.25
C LEU A 178 19.78 11.90 7.50
N ALA A 179 20.87 12.67 7.43
CA ALA A 179 21.28 13.55 8.53
C ALA A 179 20.17 14.55 8.87
N GLN A 180 19.59 15.20 7.86
CA GLN A 180 18.50 16.15 8.02
C GLN A 180 17.27 15.49 8.63
N ALA A 181 16.83 14.36 8.09
CA ALA A 181 15.63 13.66 8.55
C ALA A 181 15.75 13.12 9.98
N SER A 182 16.95 12.67 10.36
CA SER A 182 17.21 12.19 11.73
C SER A 182 17.39 13.32 12.76
N GLY A 183 17.42 14.59 12.32
CA GLY A 183 17.68 15.73 13.20
C GLY A 183 19.08 15.72 13.83
N LYS A 184 20.02 14.96 13.27
CA LYS A 184 21.38 14.79 13.80
C LYS A 184 22.39 15.57 12.98
N ALA A 185 23.41 16.11 13.66
CA ALA A 185 24.55 16.75 12.99
C ALA A 185 25.35 15.78 12.10
N LYS A 186 25.27 14.47 12.38
CA LYS A 186 25.84 13.40 11.56
C LYS A 186 24.79 12.32 11.32
N ALA A 187 24.62 11.93 10.06
CA ALA A 187 23.73 10.84 9.69
C ALA A 187 24.08 9.54 10.45
N PRO A 188 23.08 8.73 10.82
CA PRO A 188 23.29 7.32 11.12
C PRO A 188 24.18 6.65 10.06
N PRO A 189 25.06 5.72 10.45
CA PRO A 189 25.92 5.02 9.50
C PRO A 189 25.08 4.20 8.51
N ALA A 190 25.55 4.15 7.27
CA ALA A 190 24.98 3.29 6.23
C ALA A 190 26.12 2.78 5.33
N ASP A 191 26.31 1.47 5.30
CA ASP A 191 27.30 0.77 4.47
C ASP A 191 26.95 0.92 2.99
N GLU A 192 25.66 0.82 2.69
CA GLU A 192 25.11 0.99 1.36
C GLU A 192 23.84 1.83 1.38
N ILE A 193 23.60 2.52 0.28
CA ILE A 193 22.36 3.25 0.05
C ILE A 193 21.80 2.76 -1.28
N TRP A 194 20.55 2.36 -1.29
CA TRP A 194 19.83 1.93 -2.48
C TRP A 194 18.63 2.83 -2.70
N GLN A 195 18.33 3.17 -3.95
CA GLN A 195 17.18 3.99 -4.33
C GLN A 195 16.27 3.18 -5.23
N LEU A 196 14.99 3.16 -4.89
CA LEU A 196 13.92 2.70 -5.75
C LEU A 196 13.03 3.87 -6.15
N ASP A 197 12.86 4.05 -7.45
CA ASP A 197 11.82 4.89 -7.99
C ASP A 197 10.58 4.03 -8.27
N ALA A 198 9.50 4.27 -7.52
CA ALA A 198 8.20 3.68 -7.78
C ALA A 198 7.29 4.70 -8.47
N VAL A 199 6.64 4.31 -9.56
CA VAL A 199 5.76 5.19 -10.35
C VAL A 199 4.32 4.72 -10.23
N SER A 200 3.44 5.60 -9.77
CA SER A 200 2.00 5.38 -9.77
C SER A 200 1.38 5.64 -11.14
N ASN A 201 0.30 4.94 -11.46
CA ASN A 201 -0.52 5.27 -12.62
C ASN A 201 -1.29 6.59 -12.48
N ILE A 202 -1.32 7.18 -11.29
CA ILE A 202 -1.99 8.44 -11.01
C ILE A 202 -1.00 9.59 -11.25
N ASP A 203 -1.26 10.37 -12.31
CA ASP A 203 -0.47 11.53 -12.72
C ASP A 203 1.04 11.24 -12.90
N ALA A 204 1.40 9.99 -13.15
CA ALA A 204 2.78 9.51 -13.15
C ALA A 204 3.56 9.88 -11.86
N THR A 205 2.86 9.96 -10.72
CA THR A 205 3.44 10.34 -9.43
C THR A 205 4.58 9.40 -9.08
N ARG A 206 5.74 9.98 -8.80
CA ARG A 206 6.97 9.24 -8.47
C ARG A 206 7.29 9.32 -6.99
N TYR A 207 7.55 8.16 -6.42
CA TYR A 207 8.08 7.99 -5.08
C TYR A 207 9.56 7.63 -5.20
N ASN A 208 10.45 8.46 -4.66
CA ASN A 208 11.87 8.12 -4.55
C ASN A 208 12.10 7.55 -3.16
N ILE A 209 12.33 6.24 -3.09
CA ILE A 209 12.45 5.51 -1.82
C ILE A 209 13.91 5.13 -1.62
N PHE A 210 14.54 5.73 -0.62
CA PHE A 210 15.91 5.43 -0.22
C PHE A 210 15.92 4.41 0.90
N PHE A 211 16.74 3.38 0.75
CA PHE A 211 17.02 2.34 1.74
C PHE A 211 18.46 2.53 2.22
N TYR A 212 18.63 2.71 3.52
CA TYR A 212 19.93 2.88 4.17
C TYR A 212 20.27 1.58 4.89
N LEU A 213 21.30 0.90 4.42
CA LEU A 213 21.65 -0.45 4.86
C LEU A 213 22.81 -0.43 5.83
N GLU A 214 22.71 -1.28 6.85
CA GLU A 214 23.79 -1.63 7.76
C GLU A 214 23.87 -3.16 7.81
N GLY A 215 25.05 -3.74 7.58
CA GLY A 215 25.21 -5.20 7.52
C GLY A 215 24.39 -5.87 6.40
N GLY A 216 24.10 -5.15 5.31
CA GLY A 216 23.35 -5.65 4.15
C GLY A 216 21.82 -5.58 4.28
N GLU A 217 21.32 -4.98 5.36
CA GLU A 217 19.91 -4.96 5.71
C GLU A 217 19.44 -3.52 5.97
N PRO A 218 18.26 -3.09 5.46
CA PRO A 218 17.78 -1.73 5.70
C PRO A 218 17.53 -1.47 7.18
N THR A 219 18.09 -0.41 7.75
CA THR A 219 17.81 0.04 9.13
C THR A 219 16.92 1.28 9.13
N HIS A 220 17.05 2.10 8.09
CA HIS A 220 16.24 3.29 7.88
C HIS A 220 15.78 3.38 6.43
N MET A 221 14.66 4.06 6.23
CA MET A 221 14.15 4.39 4.90
C MET A 221 13.69 5.84 4.84
N ILE A 222 13.83 6.46 3.67
CA ILE A 222 13.21 7.76 3.37
C ILE A 222 12.38 7.60 2.11
N ALA A 223 11.07 7.82 2.21
CA ALA A 223 10.17 7.85 1.07
C ALA A 223 9.85 9.31 0.72
N CYS A 224 10.41 9.77 -0.40
CA CYS A 224 10.16 11.09 -0.93
C CYS A 224 9.01 11.10 -1.93
N LEU A 225 8.20 12.13 -1.87
CA LEU A 225 7.16 12.47 -2.84
C LEU A 225 7.53 13.77 -3.55
N ASN A 226 7.19 13.87 -4.84
CA ASN A 226 7.34 15.10 -5.61
C ASN A 226 8.74 15.72 -5.46
N GLN A 227 9.78 14.94 -5.79
CA GLN A 227 11.18 15.39 -5.70
C GLN A 227 11.60 15.77 -4.26
N CYS A 228 11.14 15.00 -3.26
CA CYS A 228 11.39 15.23 -1.84
C CYS A 228 10.83 16.56 -1.28
N ARG A 229 9.88 17.22 -1.95
CA ARG A 229 9.13 18.34 -1.35
C ARG A 229 8.38 17.92 -0.09
N ALA A 230 7.93 16.67 -0.06
CA ALA A 230 7.50 15.99 1.15
C ALA A 230 8.29 14.69 1.27
N ALA A 231 8.74 14.38 2.48
CA ALA A 231 9.49 13.17 2.77
C ALA A 231 8.99 12.53 4.06
N LEU A 232 8.89 11.21 4.05
CA LEU A 232 8.58 10.41 5.21
C LEU A 232 9.84 9.64 5.63
N PHE A 233 10.28 9.86 6.86
CA PHE A 233 11.40 9.15 7.46
C PHE A 233 10.87 7.97 8.27
N LEU A 234 11.42 6.79 8.00
CA LEU A 234 10.95 5.51 8.55
C LEU A 234 12.08 4.77 9.24
N ASP A 235 11.77 4.19 10.39
CA ASP A 235 12.61 3.18 11.05
C ASP A 235 12.18 1.78 10.61
N VAL A 236 13.16 0.92 10.34
CA VAL A 236 12.93 -0.46 9.92
C VAL A 236 13.16 -1.39 11.11
N LEU A 237 12.08 -1.82 11.74
CA LEU A 237 12.09 -2.70 12.91
C LEU A 237 12.03 -4.17 12.50
N ARG A 238 12.68 -5.05 13.26
CA ARG A 238 12.72 -6.50 12.99
C ARG A 238 12.42 -7.34 14.22
N GLY A 239 11.97 -8.57 13.98
CA GLY A 239 11.87 -9.61 15.02
C GLY A 239 11.01 -9.17 16.22
N ARG A 240 11.58 -9.17 17.42
CA ARG A 240 10.84 -8.80 18.64
C ARG A 240 10.37 -7.35 18.64
N GLU A 241 11.12 -6.43 18.05
CA GLU A 241 10.73 -5.02 17.95
C GLU A 241 9.56 -4.85 16.99
N ALA A 242 9.59 -5.55 15.85
CA ALA A 242 8.49 -5.61 14.90
C ALA A 242 7.20 -6.18 15.52
N ASN A 243 7.31 -7.23 16.36
CA ASN A 243 6.16 -7.82 17.04
C ASN A 243 5.57 -6.92 18.15
N ALA A 244 6.37 -6.00 18.69
CA ALA A 244 5.94 -5.03 19.68
C ALA A 244 5.33 -3.77 19.05
N ALA A 245 5.59 -3.52 17.77
CA ALA A 245 4.98 -2.42 17.03
C ALA A 245 3.49 -2.69 16.81
N PRO A 246 2.59 -1.73 17.07
CA PRO A 246 1.18 -1.91 16.80
C PRO A 246 0.96 -2.12 15.29
N ALA A 247 0.24 -3.19 14.95
CA ALA A 247 -0.17 -3.45 13.58
C ALA A 247 -0.97 -2.25 13.04
N ALA A 248 -0.67 -1.82 11.81
CA ALA A 248 -1.47 -0.84 11.08
C ALA A 248 -2.93 -1.33 11.06
N GLY A 249 -3.80 -0.71 11.88
CA GLY A 249 -5.21 -1.08 11.97
C GLY A 249 -5.79 -1.23 13.38
N SER A 250 -5.02 -1.11 14.47
CA SER A 250 -5.61 -1.03 15.82
C SER A 250 -6.12 0.39 16.12
N LEU A 251 -7.14 0.84 15.38
CA LEU A 251 -8.03 1.89 15.84
C LEU A 251 -8.81 1.32 17.02
N ARG A 252 -8.33 1.56 18.24
CA ARG A 252 -9.15 1.40 19.44
C ARG A 252 -10.33 2.38 19.32
N ARG A 253 -11.54 1.83 19.33
CA ARG A 253 -12.80 2.57 19.48
C ARG A 253 -12.89 3.20 20.86
#